data_AF-A0A5K8A5A3-F1
#
_entry.id   AF-A0A5K8A5A3-F1
#
_cell.length_a   1.000
_cell.length_b   1.000
_cell.length_c   1.000
_cell.angle_alpha   90.00
_cell.angle_beta   90.00
_cell.angle_gamma   90.00
#
_symmetry.space_group_name_H-M   'P 1'
#
loop_
_entity.id
_entity.type
_entity.pdbx_description
1 polymer ?
#
loop_
_entity_poly.entity_id
_entity_poly.type
_entity_poly.pdbx_seq_one_letter_code
_entity_poly.pdbx_strand_id
1 'polypeptide(L)'
;MNVVYKSVQEIMISFKIIFGVFIFLMIPLIVSANITVDAYCQLSIQCMQQEVINFQELIALVNQYQDDRETLNQQEELKKVEFAQARDTLFSSYGITNTEYGTYMGYNSQAVIKYLEDNPEIKQQIDELSAQANSLMEQYETLKGVEEEIPAEPSMD
;
A
#
# COMPACT_ATOMS: atom_id res chain seq x y z
N MET A 1 -27.69 -23.69 52.66
CA MET A 1 -27.59 -22.57 51.69
C MET A 1 -26.15 -22.20 51.30
N ASN A 2 -25.11 -22.91 51.77
CA ASN A 2 -23.70 -22.64 51.42
C ASN A 2 -23.10 -23.58 50.35
N VAL A 3 -23.78 -24.70 50.02
CA VAL A 3 -23.25 -25.69 49.05
C VAL A 3 -23.50 -25.24 47.60
N VAL A 4 -24.63 -24.60 47.33
CA VAL A 4 -25.02 -24.16 45.98
C VAL A 4 -24.12 -23.01 45.49
N TYR A 5 -23.74 -22.08 46.38
CA TYR A 5 -22.87 -20.95 46.03
C TYR A 5 -21.45 -21.38 45.62
N LYS A 6 -20.91 -22.42 46.26
CA LYS A 6 -19.57 -22.94 45.96
C LYS A 6 -19.52 -23.62 44.58
N SER A 7 -20.54 -24.42 44.24
CA SER A 7 -20.64 -25.06 42.93
C SER A 7 -20.85 -24.07 41.78
N VAL A 8 -21.62 -22.98 42.00
CA VAL A 8 -21.81 -21.94 40.97
C VAL A 8 -20.52 -21.14 40.73
N GLN A 9 -19.71 -20.87 41.77
CA GLN A 9 -18.41 -20.23 41.60
C GLN A 9 -17.40 -21.10 40.83
N GLU A 10 -17.32 -22.40 41.11
CA GLU A 10 -16.37 -23.30 40.42
C GLU A 10 -16.74 -23.49 38.92
N ILE A 11 -18.04 -23.48 38.59
CA ILE A 11 -18.51 -23.51 37.19
C ILE A 11 -18.17 -22.20 36.47
N MET A 12 -18.37 -21.04 37.12
CA MET A 12 -18.02 -19.74 36.54
C MET A 12 -16.52 -19.54 36.31
N ILE A 13 -15.66 -20.08 37.19
CA ILE A 13 -14.20 -20.02 37.03
C ILE A 13 -13.76 -20.88 35.84
N SER A 14 -14.34 -22.07 35.69
CA SER A 14 -14.05 -22.99 34.59
C SER A 14 -14.46 -22.41 33.22
N PHE A 15 -15.58 -21.71 33.14
CA PHE A 15 -16.02 -21.02 31.91
C PHE A 15 -15.08 -19.88 31.49
N LYS A 16 -14.52 -19.11 32.44
CA LYS A 16 -13.59 -18.01 32.13
C LYS A 16 -12.26 -18.50 31.56
N ILE A 17 -11.76 -19.64 32.03
CA ILE A 17 -10.52 -20.24 31.55
C ILE A 17 -10.70 -20.77 30.13
N ILE A 18 -11.81 -21.46 29.85
CA ILE A 18 -12.13 -21.98 28.51
C ILE A 18 -12.30 -20.83 27.50
N PHE A 19 -12.98 -19.75 27.90
CA PHE A 19 -13.17 -18.58 27.04
C PHE A 19 -11.84 -17.83 26.78
N GLY A 20 -10.95 -17.76 27.77
CA GLY A 20 -9.61 -17.17 27.62
C GLY A 20 -8.69 -17.95 26.67
N VAL A 21 -8.75 -19.29 26.69
CA VAL A 21 -7.97 -20.13 25.77
C VAL A 21 -8.51 -20.07 24.34
N PHE A 22 -9.84 -19.94 24.16
CA PHE A 22 -10.45 -19.80 22.83
C PHE A 22 -10.12 -18.46 22.15
N ILE A 23 -9.97 -17.38 22.93
CA ILE A 23 -9.58 -16.06 22.40
C ILE A 23 -8.09 -16.07 21.97
N PHE A 24 -7.22 -16.81 22.66
CA PHE A 24 -5.80 -16.89 22.29
C PHE A 24 -5.54 -17.71 21.02
N LEU A 25 -6.43 -18.66 20.69
CA LEU A 25 -6.36 -19.45 19.44
C LEU A 25 -6.93 -18.72 18.22
N MET A 26 -7.61 -17.59 18.42
CA MET A 26 -8.12 -16.71 17.36
C MET A 26 -7.18 -15.52 17.11
N ILE A 27 -5.91 -15.61 17.49
CA ILE A 27 -4.89 -14.72 16.92
C ILE A 27 -4.72 -15.22 15.48
N PRO A 28 -5.13 -14.46 14.44
CA PRO A 28 -4.78 -14.82 13.09
C PRO A 28 -3.25 -14.90 13.07
N LEU A 29 -2.72 -16.12 12.88
CA LEU A 29 -1.37 -16.28 12.38
C LEU A 29 -1.35 -15.43 11.11
N ILE A 30 -0.69 -14.28 11.20
CA ILE A 30 -0.32 -13.50 10.03
C ILE A 30 0.66 -14.42 9.32
N VAL A 31 0.13 -15.30 8.47
CA VAL A 31 0.89 -16.05 7.49
C VAL A 31 1.32 -14.96 6.52
N SER A 32 2.45 -14.30 6.81
CA SER A 32 3.01 -13.33 5.88
C SER A 32 3.24 -14.11 4.60
N ALA A 33 2.50 -13.77 3.56
CA ALA A 33 2.68 -14.44 2.29
C ALA A 33 4.16 -14.34 1.90
N ASN A 34 4.78 -15.50 1.71
CA ASN A 34 6.23 -15.64 1.62
C ASN A 34 6.65 -15.32 0.17
N ILE A 35 6.43 -14.08 -0.26
CA ILE A 35 6.87 -13.62 -1.58
C ILE A 35 8.40 -13.71 -1.63
N THR A 36 8.93 -14.30 -2.70
CA THR A 36 10.37 -14.40 -2.91
C THR A 36 10.93 -13.03 -3.27
N VAL A 37 12.25 -12.86 -3.11
CA VAL A 37 12.92 -11.60 -3.48
C VAL A 37 12.77 -11.32 -4.98
N ASP A 38 12.85 -12.35 -5.83
CA ASP A 38 12.63 -12.21 -7.26
C ASP A 38 11.22 -11.70 -7.56
N ALA A 39 10.20 -12.31 -6.96
CA ALA A 39 8.81 -11.95 -7.17
C ALA A 39 8.50 -10.57 -6.62
N TYR A 40 9.12 -10.18 -5.51
CA TYR A 40 9.05 -8.82 -4.97
C TYR A 40 9.61 -7.79 -5.97
N CYS A 41 10.80 -8.02 -6.52
CA CYS A 41 11.39 -7.11 -7.50
C CYS A 41 10.56 -7.02 -8.79
N GLN A 42 10.02 -8.14 -9.27
CA GLN A 42 9.12 -8.15 -10.43
C GLN A 42 7.79 -7.43 -10.14
N LEU A 43 7.24 -7.62 -8.95
CA LEU A 43 6.08 -6.86 -8.50
C LEU A 43 6.37 -5.36 -8.45
N SER A 44 7.53 -4.95 -7.93
CA SER A 44 7.93 -3.53 -7.91
C SER A 44 7.99 -2.92 -9.32
N ILE A 45 8.55 -3.66 -10.30
CA ILE A 45 8.53 -3.24 -11.71
C ILE A 45 7.09 -3.05 -12.19
N GLN A 46 6.20 -4.01 -11.95
CA GLN A 46 4.81 -3.93 -12.40
C GLN A 46 4.04 -2.78 -11.72
N CYS A 47 4.30 -2.52 -10.43
CA CYS A 47 3.75 -1.37 -9.73
C CYS A 47 4.18 -0.06 -10.39
N MET A 48 5.47 0.12 -10.68
CA MET A 48 5.96 1.36 -11.31
C MET A 48 5.48 1.50 -12.76
N GLN A 49 5.38 0.40 -13.51
CA GLN A 49 4.75 0.42 -14.84
C GLN A 49 3.30 0.90 -14.77
N GLN A 50 2.54 0.41 -13.79
CA GLN A 50 1.17 0.87 -13.56
C GLN A 50 1.14 2.35 -13.16
N GLU A 51 2.06 2.82 -12.32
CA GLU A 51 2.15 4.25 -11.95
C GLU A 51 2.43 5.15 -13.16
N VAL A 52 3.34 4.74 -14.06
CA VAL A 52 3.60 5.45 -15.33
C VAL A 52 2.32 5.58 -16.15
N ILE A 53 1.56 4.48 -16.31
CA ILE A 53 0.29 4.49 -17.05
C ILE A 53 -0.74 5.40 -16.35
N ASN A 54 -0.85 5.29 -15.03
CA ASN A 54 -1.79 6.07 -14.24
C ASN A 54 -1.53 7.58 -14.38
N PHE A 55 -0.28 8.02 -14.29
CA PHE A 55 0.04 9.44 -14.46
C PHE A 55 -0.19 9.92 -15.90
N GLN A 56 0.11 9.09 -16.91
CA GLN A 56 -0.22 9.44 -18.30
C GLN A 56 -1.73 9.64 -18.49
N GLU A 57 -2.57 8.79 -17.89
CA GLU A 57 -4.03 8.96 -17.91
C GLU A 57 -4.46 10.25 -17.20
N LEU A 58 -3.89 10.55 -16.04
CA LEU A 58 -4.20 11.77 -15.30
C LEU A 58 -3.79 13.04 -16.07
N ILE A 59 -2.62 13.05 -16.69
CA ILE A 59 -2.16 14.15 -17.56
C ILE A 59 -3.12 14.32 -18.74
N ALA A 60 -3.57 13.23 -19.37
CA ALA A 60 -4.53 13.28 -20.45
C ALA A 60 -5.87 13.89 -20.00
N LEU A 61 -6.36 13.53 -18.80
CA LEU A 61 -7.57 14.12 -18.22
C LEU A 61 -7.41 15.62 -17.96
N VAL A 62 -6.29 16.05 -17.37
CA VAL A 62 -6.02 17.48 -17.12
C VAL A 62 -6.04 18.27 -18.42
N ASN A 63 -5.39 17.76 -19.48
CA ASN A 63 -5.39 18.41 -20.79
C ASN A 63 -6.79 18.44 -21.43
N GLN A 64 -7.57 17.36 -21.28
CA GLN A 64 -8.91 17.25 -21.87
C GLN A 64 -9.93 18.18 -21.19
N TYR A 65 -9.83 18.35 -19.87
CA TYR A 65 -10.79 19.07 -19.04
C TYR A 65 -10.20 20.34 -18.39
N GLN A 66 -9.17 20.94 -19.02
CA GLN A 66 -8.48 22.12 -18.48
C GLN A 66 -9.42 23.29 -18.14
N ASP A 67 -10.50 23.44 -18.93
CA ASP A 67 -11.51 24.50 -18.80
C ASP A 67 -12.75 24.06 -18.02
N ASP A 68 -12.84 22.78 -17.62
CA ASP A 68 -13.96 22.20 -16.86
C ASP A 68 -13.43 21.46 -15.63
N ARG A 69 -13.12 22.24 -14.59
CA ARG A 69 -12.55 21.74 -13.34
C ARG A 69 -13.49 20.81 -12.57
N GLU A 70 -14.80 20.99 -12.71
CA GLU A 70 -15.77 20.12 -12.04
C GLU A 70 -15.70 18.71 -12.63
N THR A 71 -15.79 18.60 -13.96
CA THR A 71 -15.67 17.31 -14.65
C THR A 71 -14.30 16.70 -14.44
N LEU A 72 -13.21 17.48 -14.50
CA LEU A 72 -11.85 16.99 -14.21
C LEU A 72 -11.80 16.29 -12.84
N ASN A 73 -12.26 16.97 -11.78
CA ASN A 73 -12.20 16.42 -10.42
C ASN A 73 -13.03 15.14 -10.29
N GLN A 74 -14.19 15.06 -10.94
CA GLN A 74 -15.01 13.84 -10.95
C GLN A 74 -14.29 12.67 -11.64
N GLN A 75 -13.68 12.91 -12.81
CA GLN A 75 -12.94 11.89 -13.55
C GLN A 75 -11.69 11.42 -12.79
N GLU A 76 -10.95 12.34 -12.16
CA GLU A 76 -9.79 11.99 -11.35
C GLU A 76 -10.16 11.07 -10.18
N GLU A 77 -11.28 11.34 -9.50
CA GLU A 77 -11.71 10.52 -8.38
C GLU A 77 -12.14 9.12 -8.82
N LEU A 78 -12.83 9.00 -9.96
CA LEU A 78 -13.13 7.72 -10.59
C LEU A 78 -11.84 6.95 -10.91
N LYS A 79 -10.85 7.62 -11.51
CA LYS A 79 -9.54 7.02 -11.81
C LYS A 79 -8.78 6.56 -10.59
N LYS A 80 -8.78 7.32 -9.48
CA LYS A 80 -8.14 6.88 -8.23
C LYS A 80 -8.71 5.57 -7.72
N VAL A 81 -10.04 5.39 -7.80
CA VAL A 81 -10.69 4.13 -7.40
C VAL A 81 -10.27 2.99 -8.33
N GLU A 82 -10.26 3.21 -9.65
CA GLU A 82 -9.79 2.22 -10.63
C GLU A 82 -8.33 1.82 -10.37
N PHE A 83 -7.45 2.80 -10.15
CA PHE A 83 -6.03 2.57 -9.89
C PHE A 83 -5.80 1.81 -8.58
N ALA A 84 -6.56 2.13 -7.53
CA ALA A 84 -6.49 1.39 -6.26
C ALA A 84 -6.90 -0.07 -6.44
N GLN A 85 -8.00 -0.33 -7.16
CA GLN A 85 -8.47 -1.69 -7.45
C GLN A 85 -7.49 -2.48 -8.31
N ALA A 86 -6.90 -1.85 -9.33
CA ALA A 86 -5.87 -2.46 -10.18
C ALA A 86 -4.64 -2.86 -9.35
N ARG A 87 -4.19 -1.97 -8.45
CA ARG A 87 -3.07 -2.24 -7.56
C ARG A 87 -3.37 -3.36 -6.55
N ASP A 88 -4.55 -3.38 -5.95
CA ASP A 88 -4.96 -4.45 -5.03
C ASP A 88 -5.08 -5.80 -5.74
N THR A 89 -5.56 -5.80 -6.99
CA THR A 89 -5.60 -6.99 -7.85
C THR A 89 -4.19 -7.49 -8.15
N LEU A 90 -3.27 -6.58 -8.47
CA LEU A 90 -1.87 -6.90 -8.71
C LEU A 90 -1.23 -7.54 -7.47
N PHE A 91 -1.37 -6.93 -6.28
CA PHE A 91 -0.85 -7.53 -5.05
C PHE A 91 -1.45 -8.91 -4.75
N SER A 92 -2.77 -9.04 -4.93
CA SER A 92 -3.47 -10.31 -4.74
C SER A 92 -2.98 -11.40 -5.69
N SER A 93 -2.53 -11.04 -6.91
CA SER A 93 -1.94 -12.01 -7.85
C SER A 93 -0.60 -12.60 -7.38
N TYR A 94 0.12 -11.88 -6.52
CA TYR A 94 1.32 -12.35 -5.81
C TYR A 94 0.99 -12.98 -4.45
N GLY A 95 -0.29 -13.07 -4.09
CA GLY A 95 -0.75 -13.58 -2.81
C GLY A 95 -0.46 -12.67 -1.61
N ILE A 96 -0.12 -11.40 -1.85
CA ILE A 96 0.23 -10.44 -0.80
C ILE A 96 -0.78 -9.28 -0.76
N THR A 97 -0.75 -8.51 0.32
CA THR A 97 -1.46 -7.24 0.48
C THR A 97 -0.54 -6.04 0.26
N ASN A 98 -1.13 -4.85 0.07
CA ASN A 98 -0.39 -3.59 0.01
C ASN A 98 0.49 -3.36 1.26
N THR A 99 -0.01 -3.71 2.45
CA THR A 99 0.74 -3.59 3.71
C THR A 99 1.94 -4.53 3.75
N GLU A 100 1.77 -5.77 3.30
CA GLU A 100 2.88 -6.73 3.22
C GLU A 100 3.94 -6.28 2.21
N TYR A 101 3.52 -5.76 1.05
CA TYR A 101 4.42 -5.17 0.06
C TYR A 101 5.26 -4.04 0.67
N GLY A 102 4.61 -3.06 1.33
CA GLY A 102 5.29 -1.90 1.91
C GLY A 102 6.24 -2.25 3.06
N THR A 103 5.97 -3.33 3.78
CA THR A 103 6.83 -3.78 4.90
C THR A 103 7.93 -4.74 4.46
N TYR A 104 7.81 -5.38 3.28
CA TYR A 104 8.76 -6.39 2.81
C TYR A 104 10.19 -5.86 2.70
N MET A 105 10.40 -4.67 2.11
CA MET A 105 11.72 -4.05 1.99
C MET A 105 12.35 -3.79 3.35
N GLY A 106 11.55 -3.40 4.36
CA GLY A 106 12.03 -3.19 5.71
C GLY A 106 12.60 -4.47 6.35
N TYR A 107 11.95 -5.62 6.12
CA TYR A 107 12.39 -6.90 6.66
C TYR A 107 13.46 -7.61 5.83
N ASN A 108 13.50 -7.38 4.51
CA ASN A 108 14.33 -8.15 3.57
C ASN A 108 15.37 -7.30 2.81
N SER A 109 15.61 -6.05 3.23
CA SER A 109 16.48 -5.08 2.54
C SER A 109 17.81 -5.66 2.04
N GLN A 110 18.56 -6.38 2.88
CA GLN A 110 19.84 -6.96 2.49
C GLN A 110 19.71 -7.99 1.35
N ALA A 111 18.67 -8.82 1.40
CA ALA A 111 18.42 -9.82 0.38
C ALA A 111 17.97 -9.18 -0.94
N VAL A 112 17.13 -8.14 -0.87
CA VAL A 112 16.70 -7.35 -2.03
C VAL A 112 17.90 -6.64 -2.67
N ILE A 113 18.73 -5.96 -1.88
CA ILE A 113 19.93 -5.27 -2.37
C ILE A 113 20.86 -6.26 -3.07
N LYS A 114 21.17 -7.39 -2.43
CA LYS A 114 22.01 -8.42 -3.02
C LYS A 114 21.42 -8.94 -4.34
N TYR A 115 20.11 -9.20 -4.38
CA TYR A 115 19.46 -9.65 -5.61
C TYR A 115 19.59 -8.61 -6.73
N LEU A 116 19.42 -7.32 -6.45
CA LEU A 116 19.57 -6.25 -7.44
C LEU A 116 21.03 -6.05 -7.88
N GLU A 117 22.01 -6.29 -7.01
CA GLU A 117 23.43 -6.30 -7.38
C GLU A 117 23.76 -7.46 -8.31
N ASP A 118 23.19 -8.64 -8.05
CA ASP A 118 23.38 -9.84 -8.86
C ASP A 118 22.57 -9.78 -10.19
N ASN A 119 21.57 -8.91 -10.30
CA ASN A 119 20.69 -8.73 -11.46
C ASN A 119 20.59 -7.24 -11.87
N PRO A 120 21.67 -6.64 -12.41
CA PRO A 120 21.75 -5.20 -12.68
C PRO A 120 20.72 -4.68 -13.69
N GLU A 121 20.24 -5.53 -14.61
CA GLU A 121 19.18 -5.21 -15.56
C GLU A 121 17.83 -4.95 -14.88
N ILE A 122 17.51 -5.74 -13.84
CA ILE A 122 16.29 -5.53 -13.04
C ILE A 122 16.42 -4.21 -12.27
N LYS A 123 17.60 -3.96 -11.69
CA LYS A 123 17.88 -2.68 -11.01
C LYS A 123 17.71 -1.49 -11.95
N GLN A 124 18.32 -1.55 -13.14
CA GLN A 124 18.23 -0.49 -14.14
C GLN A 124 16.76 -0.25 -14.55
N GLN A 125 16.00 -1.30 -14.76
CA GLN A 125 14.59 -1.17 -15.12
C GLN A 125 13.76 -0.48 -14.02
N ILE A 126 14.00 -0.81 -12.75
CA ILE A 126 13.36 -0.13 -11.61
C ILE A 126 13.77 1.34 -11.57
N ASP A 127 15.05 1.64 -11.73
CA ASP A 127 15.56 3.02 -11.70
C ASP A 127 14.95 3.88 -12.83
N GLU A 128 14.86 3.32 -14.05
CA GLU A 128 14.26 3.99 -15.22
C GLU A 128 12.77 4.25 -15.04
N LEU A 129 12.01 3.25 -14.57
CA LEU A 129 10.58 3.39 -14.31
C LEU A 129 10.31 4.38 -13.19
N SER A 130 11.13 4.38 -12.12
CA SER A 130 11.02 5.35 -11.03
C SER A 130 11.26 6.77 -11.52
N ALA A 131 12.31 6.99 -12.33
CA ALA A 131 12.59 8.29 -12.92
C ALA A 131 11.45 8.76 -13.84
N GLN A 132 10.88 7.84 -14.63
CA GLN A 132 9.76 8.14 -15.51
C GLN A 132 8.50 8.51 -14.73
N ALA A 133 8.14 7.72 -13.71
CA ALA A 133 6.98 7.98 -12.87
C ALA A 133 7.10 9.33 -12.15
N ASN A 134 8.27 9.65 -11.59
CA ASN A 134 8.52 10.94 -10.93
C ASN A 134 8.38 12.10 -11.92
N SER A 135 8.95 12.00 -13.12
CA SER A 135 8.83 13.05 -14.13
C SER A 135 7.37 13.28 -14.56
N LEU A 136 6.56 12.21 -14.67
CA LEU A 136 5.15 12.32 -15.00
C LEU A 136 4.33 12.88 -13.84
N MET A 137 4.66 12.53 -12.59
CA MET A 137 4.07 13.10 -11.40
C MET A 137 4.30 14.62 -11.33
N GLU A 138 5.55 15.07 -11.50
CA GLU A 138 5.89 16.50 -11.55
C GLU A 138 5.14 17.24 -12.67
N GLN A 139 5.05 16.63 -13.85
CA GLN A 139 4.29 17.19 -14.97
C GLN A 139 2.80 17.31 -14.62
N TYR A 140 2.21 16.27 -14.04
CA TYR A 140 0.82 16.26 -13.61
C TYR A 140 0.54 17.35 -12.56
N GLU A 141 1.38 17.47 -11.54
CA GLU A 141 1.26 18.48 -10.48
C GLU A 141 1.36 19.91 -11.05
N THR A 142 2.33 20.13 -11.95
CA THR A 142 2.50 21.40 -12.67
C THR A 142 1.25 21.76 -13.48
N LEU A 143 0.69 20.80 -14.23
CA LEU A 143 -0.52 21.02 -15.04
C LEU A 143 -1.75 21.28 -14.17
N LYS A 144 -1.86 20.60 -13.03
CA LYS A 144 -2.96 20.83 -12.09
C LYS A 144 -2.87 22.20 -11.43
N GLY A 145 -1.67 22.76 -11.31
CA GLY A 145 -1.40 24.00 -10.58
C GLY A 145 -1.34 23.77 -9.07
N VAL A 146 -0.87 22.59 -8.63
CA VAL A 146 -0.57 22.36 -7.21
C VAL A 146 0.77 23.03 -6.92
N GLU A 147 0.74 24.31 -6.63
CA GLU A 147 1.86 25.01 -6.01
C GLU A 147 1.84 24.58 -4.53
N GLU A 148 2.94 24.03 -4.00
CA GLU A 148 3.10 23.86 -2.55
C GLU A 148 2.92 25.23 -1.90
N GLU A 149 1.75 25.50 -1.31
CA GLU A 149 1.61 26.60 -0.35
C GLU A 149 2.54 26.27 0.82
N ILE A 150 3.77 26.77 0.78
CA ILE A 150 4.64 26.84 1.96
C ILE A 150 3.87 27.70 2.97
N PRO A 151 3.37 27.15 4.10
CA PRO A 151 2.67 27.95 5.07
C PRO A 151 3.64 29.02 5.57
N ALA A 152 3.29 30.28 5.37
CA ALA A 152 4.07 31.41 5.88
C ALA A 152 4.35 31.17 7.37
N GLU A 153 5.63 31.11 7.74
CA GLU A 153 6.03 31.03 9.14
C GLU A 153 5.30 32.12 9.94
N PRO A 154 4.68 31.80 11.08
CA PRO A 154 4.05 32.82 11.89
C PRO A 154 5.12 33.82 12.35
N SER A 155 4.96 35.07 11.94
CA SER A 155 5.78 36.18 12.44
C SER A 155 5.62 36.23 13.96
N MET A 156 6.70 35.92 14.68
CA MET A 156 6.78 36.21 16.11
C MET A 156 7.01 37.71 16.28
N ASP A 157 5.92 38.46 16.39
CA ASP A 157 5.89 39.73 17.11
C ASP A 157 5.61 39.47 18.61
#